data_AF-A0A850QN20-F1
#
_entry.id   AF-A0A850QN20-F1
#
_cell.length_a   1.000
_cell.length_b   1.000
_cell.length_c   1.000
_cell.angle_alpha   90.00
_cell.angle_beta   90.00
_cell.angle_gamma   90.00
#
_symmetry.space_group_name_H-M   'P 1'
#
loop_
_entity.id
_entity.type
_entity.pdbx_description
1 polymer ?
#
loop_
_entity_poly.entity_id
_entity_poly.type
_entity_poly.pdbx_seq_one_letter_code
_entity_poly.pdbx_strand_id
1 'polypeptide(L)'
;MTDQERSTQGMYVPEMEHDACGIGFVAHLKNRKSHQIVTQALDMLARMEHRGGQGCDPCSGDGAGILLQKPHEFLLEESVKQGIKLPSFDQYGVGVVLFPKDEHKRQQCRDILERNAKRLDLEIIGYRVLPVDNSMIGEDPLSTEPQFEHVFITGGANLKPEVLERKLYVLRNYTVRVCLESVSNIGDDFYINSMSYKTLVYKGQLTTEQVPQYFLDLQNPAMVTALALVHSRFSTNTFPKWRLAQPFRYIAHNGEINTVRGNLNWMKAREAILESELFSPQEISMLLPICQEGSSDSSNFDMALELLVLSGRTLPHALMMLIPEAWQENKEMDPKRRAFYQY
;
A
#
# COMPACT_ATOMS: atom_id res chain seq x y z
N MET A 1 -35.92 -5.02 4.69
CA MET A 1 -36.71 -4.00 3.98
C MET A 1 -36.50 -2.71 4.74
N THR A 2 -35.60 -1.83 4.33
CA THR A 2 -35.40 -1.30 2.99
C THR A 2 -33.93 -1.22 2.62
N ASP A 3 -33.55 -1.93 1.56
CA ASP A 3 -32.47 -1.53 0.67
C ASP A 3 -32.71 -0.07 0.25
N GLN A 4 -31.82 0.84 0.64
CA GLN A 4 -31.61 2.04 -0.13
C GLN A 4 -30.54 1.70 -1.15
N GLU A 5 -30.99 1.12 -2.27
CA GLU A 5 -30.30 1.24 -3.54
C GLU A 5 -29.98 2.72 -3.74
N ARG A 6 -28.70 3.09 -3.62
CA ARG A 6 -28.22 4.35 -4.17
C ARG A 6 -28.47 4.25 -5.67
N SER A 7 -29.59 4.82 -6.11
CA SER A 7 -29.88 4.95 -7.53
C SER A 7 -28.67 5.66 -8.17
N THR A 8 -28.03 4.99 -9.12
CA THR A 8 -27.06 5.58 -10.04
C THR A 8 -27.76 6.67 -10.85
N GLN A 9 -27.93 7.86 -10.27
CA GLN A 9 -28.37 9.06 -10.99
C GLN A 9 -27.16 9.62 -11.74
N GLY A 10 -26.99 9.20 -13.00
CA GLY A 10 -25.95 9.71 -13.91
C GLY A 10 -25.62 8.71 -15.02
N MET A 11 -24.94 9.18 -16.08
CA MET A 11 -24.35 8.30 -17.11
C MET A 11 -23.00 7.70 -16.66
N TYR A 12 -22.53 8.03 -15.46
CA TYR A 12 -21.30 7.51 -14.89
C TYR A 12 -21.51 6.08 -14.37
N VAL A 13 -20.63 5.20 -14.80
CA VAL A 13 -20.58 3.79 -14.43
C VAL A 13 -19.14 3.55 -13.98
N PRO A 14 -18.87 3.39 -12.66
CA PRO A 14 -17.52 3.14 -12.14
C PRO A 14 -16.78 2.00 -12.84
N GLU A 15 -17.53 1.06 -13.41
CA GLU A 15 -17.03 -0.10 -14.13
C GLU A 15 -16.56 0.20 -15.57
N MET A 16 -16.65 1.45 -16.05
CA MET A 16 -16.17 1.88 -17.37
C MET A 16 -15.05 2.92 -17.29
N GLU A 17 -14.31 2.96 -16.18
CA GLU A 17 -13.15 3.86 -16.03
C GLU A 17 -11.98 3.43 -16.92
N HIS A 18 -11.29 4.41 -17.51
CA HIS A 18 -10.10 4.17 -18.32
C HIS A 18 -8.89 4.87 -17.72
N ASP A 19 -7.88 4.09 -17.34
CA ASP A 19 -6.66 4.57 -16.69
C ASP A 19 -5.50 4.68 -17.68
N ALA A 20 -4.93 5.88 -17.83
CA ALA A 20 -3.74 6.15 -18.63
C ALA A 20 -2.48 6.33 -17.76
N CYS A 21 -2.35 5.57 -16.67
CA CYS A 21 -1.30 5.72 -15.65
C CYS A 21 0.15 5.61 -16.18
N GLY A 22 1.11 6.12 -15.41
CA GLY A 22 2.55 5.88 -15.60
C GLY A 22 3.10 4.95 -14.52
N ILE A 23 3.88 3.94 -14.89
CA ILE A 23 4.61 3.10 -13.94
C ILE A 23 6.08 2.96 -14.34
N GLY A 24 6.95 2.83 -13.35
CA GLY A 24 8.35 2.55 -13.59
C GLY A 24 9.08 2.15 -12.32
N PHE A 25 10.22 1.48 -12.45
CA PHE A 25 11.08 1.17 -11.32
C PHE A 25 12.56 1.34 -11.67
N VAL A 26 13.35 1.60 -10.64
CA VAL A 26 14.82 1.61 -10.70
C VAL A 26 15.33 0.60 -9.68
N ALA A 27 16.22 -0.29 -10.12
CA ALA A 27 16.79 -1.32 -9.25
C ALA A 27 18.29 -1.47 -9.48
N HIS A 28 19.05 -1.59 -8.39
CA HIS A 28 20.46 -1.94 -8.46
C HIS A 28 20.64 -3.46 -8.38
N LEU A 29 21.15 -4.09 -9.45
CA LEU A 29 21.26 -5.55 -9.57
C LEU A 29 22.01 -6.24 -8.42
N LYS A 30 23.03 -5.57 -7.85
CA LYS A 30 23.80 -6.08 -6.70
C LYS A 30 23.28 -5.61 -5.32
N ASN A 31 22.06 -5.07 -5.26
CA ASN A 31 21.43 -4.55 -4.03
C ASN A 31 22.27 -3.50 -3.29
N ARG A 32 23.04 -2.67 -4.01
CA ARG A 32 23.79 -1.55 -3.40
C ARG A 32 22.83 -0.37 -3.27
N LYS A 33 22.62 0.08 -2.02
CA LYS A 33 21.71 1.18 -1.73
C LYS A 33 22.38 2.51 -2.02
N SER A 34 21.66 3.44 -2.64
CA SER A 34 22.10 4.82 -2.81
C SER A 34 20.90 5.77 -2.88
N HIS A 35 21.13 7.03 -2.54
CA HIS A 35 20.11 8.08 -2.72
C HIS A 35 19.87 8.37 -4.21
N GLN A 36 20.88 8.15 -5.05
CA GLN A 36 20.76 8.31 -6.50
C GLN A 36 19.60 7.49 -7.09
N ILE A 37 19.31 6.30 -6.55
CA ILE A 37 18.18 5.47 -7.01
C ILE A 37 16.84 6.12 -6.66
N VAL A 38 16.74 6.79 -5.51
CA VAL A 38 15.58 7.59 -5.13
C VAL A 38 15.41 8.76 -6.10
N THR A 39 16.48 9.54 -6.33
CA THR A 39 16.47 10.66 -7.28
C THR A 39 16.07 10.22 -8.69
N GLN A 40 16.68 9.15 -9.22
CA GLN A 40 16.37 8.62 -10.55
C GLN A 40 14.91 8.16 -10.68
N ALA A 41 14.34 7.55 -9.64
CA ALA A 41 12.95 7.14 -9.65
C ALA A 41 11.99 8.33 -9.63
N LEU A 42 12.31 9.37 -8.85
CA LEU A 42 11.53 10.62 -8.79
C LEU A 42 11.64 11.43 -10.08
N ASP A 43 12.83 11.50 -10.70
CA ASP A 43 13.03 12.11 -12.02
C ASP A 43 12.21 11.40 -13.10
N MET A 44 12.16 10.07 -13.03
CA MET A 44 11.32 9.26 -13.92
C MET A 44 9.83 9.53 -13.67
N LEU A 45 9.41 9.63 -12.41
CA LEU A 45 8.03 9.95 -12.04
C LEU A 45 7.62 11.32 -12.60
N ALA A 46 8.43 12.37 -12.40
CA ALA A 46 8.19 13.71 -12.94
C ALA A 46 8.03 13.72 -14.47
N ARG A 47 8.80 12.87 -15.19
CA ARG A 47 8.69 12.73 -16.65
C ARG A 47 7.41 12.01 -17.11
N MET A 48 6.65 11.41 -16.19
CA MET A 48 5.36 10.78 -16.47
C MET A 48 4.17 11.73 -16.25
N GLU A 49 4.38 13.02 -15.99
CA GLU A 49 3.29 13.99 -15.77
C GLU A 49 2.31 14.05 -16.96
N HIS A 50 2.79 13.90 -18.20
CA HIS A 50 1.93 13.82 -19.40
C HIS A 50 1.01 12.59 -19.45
N ARG A 51 1.18 11.65 -18.52
CA ARG A 51 0.34 10.46 -18.29
C ARG A 51 -0.36 10.50 -16.93
N GLY A 52 -0.13 11.54 -16.15
CA GLY A 52 -0.83 11.78 -14.88
C GLY A 52 -2.13 12.51 -15.14
N GLY A 53 -3.15 12.19 -14.35
CA GLY A 53 -4.38 12.97 -14.33
C GLY A 53 -4.21 14.19 -13.44
N GLN A 54 -4.63 15.34 -13.94
CA GLN A 54 -4.83 16.55 -13.16
C GLN A 54 -6.34 16.75 -12.99
N GLY A 55 -6.76 17.08 -11.78
CA GLY A 55 -8.13 17.42 -11.46
C GLY A 55 -8.56 18.75 -12.08
N CYS A 56 -9.70 19.27 -11.62
CA CYS A 56 -10.21 20.56 -12.09
C CYS A 56 -9.26 21.74 -11.82
N ASP A 57 -8.42 21.62 -10.79
CA ASP A 57 -7.32 22.53 -10.45
C ASP A 57 -5.97 21.89 -10.84
N PRO A 58 -5.08 22.59 -11.57
CA PRO A 58 -3.73 22.10 -11.91
C PRO A 58 -2.89 21.65 -10.71
N CYS A 59 -3.17 22.15 -9.50
CA CYS A 59 -2.47 21.77 -8.28
C CYS A 59 -3.04 20.51 -7.60
N SER A 60 -4.08 19.90 -8.19
CA SER A 60 -4.76 18.70 -7.67
C SER A 60 -4.47 17.50 -8.55
N GLY A 61 -3.56 16.61 -8.13
CA GLY A 61 -3.27 15.37 -8.86
C GLY A 61 -4.16 14.19 -8.44
N ASP A 62 -4.39 13.25 -9.36
CA ASP A 62 -5.19 12.04 -9.09
C ASP A 62 -4.51 11.04 -8.15
N GLY A 63 -3.18 11.13 -8.05
CA GLY A 63 -2.37 10.39 -7.11
C GLY A 63 -1.03 9.96 -7.66
N ALA A 64 0.01 10.13 -6.87
CA ALA A 64 1.36 9.72 -7.21
C ALA A 64 2.09 9.20 -5.97
N GLY A 65 3.14 8.41 -6.18
CA GLY A 65 3.90 7.86 -5.08
C GLY A 65 5.12 7.05 -5.47
N ILE A 66 5.85 6.65 -4.43
CA ILE A 66 7.09 5.88 -4.49
C ILE A 66 7.12 4.81 -3.39
N LEU A 67 7.47 3.59 -3.77
CA LEU A 67 7.80 2.49 -2.88
C LEU A 67 9.32 2.36 -2.81
N LEU A 68 9.85 2.22 -1.59
CA LEU A 68 11.27 2.13 -1.29
C LEU A 68 11.55 0.91 -0.40
N GLN A 69 12.78 0.40 -0.43
CA GLN A 69 13.26 -0.43 0.68
C GLN A 69 13.40 0.42 1.93
N LYS A 70 13.17 -0.16 3.11
CA LYS A 70 13.29 0.52 4.40
C LYS A 70 14.72 1.09 4.57
N PRO A 71 14.88 2.42 4.65
CA PRO A 71 16.17 3.09 4.80
C PRO A 71 16.53 3.15 6.29
N HIS A 72 17.16 2.08 6.79
CA HIS A 72 17.41 1.88 8.22
C HIS A 72 18.20 3.01 8.90
N GLU A 73 19.30 3.44 8.29
CA GLU A 73 20.21 4.45 8.84
C GLU A 73 19.51 5.80 8.98
N PHE A 74 18.81 6.24 7.93
CA PHE A 74 17.93 7.41 7.98
C PHE A 74 16.91 7.33 9.13
N LEU A 75 16.22 6.20 9.27
CA LEU A 75 15.21 6.04 10.32
C LEU A 75 15.84 6.06 11.72
N LEU A 76 17.03 5.50 11.91
CA LEU A 76 17.77 5.58 13.18
C LEU A 76 18.08 7.02 13.54
N GLU A 77 18.64 7.79 12.61
CA GLU A 77 18.99 9.19 12.83
C GLU A 77 17.76 10.04 13.17
N GLU A 78 16.67 9.86 12.42
CA GLU A 78 15.45 10.63 12.59
C GLU A 78 14.65 10.24 13.85
N SER A 79 14.65 8.96 14.22
CA SER A 79 13.93 8.47 15.40
C SER A 79 14.61 8.91 16.70
N VAL A 80 15.95 8.95 16.74
CA VAL A 80 16.71 9.42 17.91
C VAL A 80 16.40 10.89 18.23
N LYS A 81 16.20 11.73 17.21
CA LYS A 81 15.78 13.14 17.39
C LYS A 81 14.45 13.28 18.13
N GLN A 82 13.61 12.24 18.08
CA GLN A 82 12.30 12.18 18.76
C GLN A 82 12.34 11.32 20.03
N GLY A 83 13.53 10.93 20.50
CA GLY A 83 13.69 10.10 21.71
C GLY A 83 13.34 8.62 21.52
N ILE A 84 13.16 8.17 20.27
CA ILE A 84 12.81 6.79 19.92
C ILE A 84 14.10 6.01 19.64
N LYS A 85 14.25 4.84 20.27
CA LYS A 85 15.38 3.93 20.03
C LYS A 85 14.89 2.74 19.20
N LEU A 86 15.37 2.63 17.96
CA LEU A 86 15.01 1.51 17.10
C LEU A 86 15.99 0.34 17.26
N PRO A 87 15.51 -0.92 17.20
CA PRO A 87 16.36 -2.10 17.20
C PRO A 87 17.02 -2.32 15.81
N SER A 88 17.69 -3.46 15.62
CA SER A 88 18.31 -3.81 14.34
C SER A 88 17.28 -3.86 13.20
N PHE A 89 17.76 -3.68 11.96
CA PHE A 89 16.93 -3.65 10.74
C PHE A 89 15.84 -4.72 10.67
N ASP A 90 16.12 -5.93 11.13
CA ASP A 90 15.27 -7.11 11.02
C ASP A 90 14.34 -7.34 12.23
N GLN A 91 14.49 -6.53 13.28
CA GLN A 91 13.74 -6.64 14.54
C GLN A 91 12.57 -5.65 14.67
N TYR A 92 12.34 -4.80 13.67
CA TYR A 92 11.19 -3.88 13.66
C TYR A 92 10.60 -3.66 12.26
N GLY A 93 9.29 -3.44 12.25
CA GLY A 93 8.52 -2.92 11.12
C GLY A 93 8.28 -1.43 11.25
N VAL A 94 7.92 -0.83 10.12
CA VAL A 94 7.46 0.55 10.04
C VAL A 94 6.14 0.57 9.30
N GLY A 95 5.13 1.18 9.90
CA GLY A 95 3.90 1.56 9.23
C GLY A 95 3.96 3.00 8.74
N VAL A 96 3.61 3.26 7.48
CA VAL A 96 3.32 4.61 6.98
C VAL A 96 1.81 4.79 7.04
N VAL A 97 1.34 5.54 8.03
CA VAL A 97 -0.09 5.65 8.39
C VAL A 97 -0.62 7.04 8.03
N LEU A 98 -1.80 7.05 7.45
CA LEU A 98 -2.63 8.22 7.23
C LEU A 98 -3.63 8.25 8.38
N PHE A 99 -3.41 9.14 9.34
CA PHE A 99 -4.37 9.37 10.41
C PHE A 99 -5.33 10.51 10.05
N PRO A 100 -6.55 10.53 10.63
CA PRO A 100 -7.43 11.69 10.54
C PRO A 100 -6.76 12.95 11.06
N LYS A 101 -7.09 14.13 10.48
CA LYS A 101 -6.63 15.43 11.03
C LYS A 101 -7.17 15.68 12.44
N ASP A 102 -8.37 15.20 12.73
CA ASP A 102 -9.00 15.33 14.04
C ASP A 102 -8.20 14.55 15.09
N GLU A 103 -7.70 15.26 16.11
CA GLU A 103 -6.81 14.70 17.12
C GLU A 103 -7.49 13.60 17.97
N HIS A 104 -8.78 13.75 18.26
CA HIS A 104 -9.52 12.77 19.05
C HIS A 104 -9.70 11.46 18.27
N LYS A 105 -10.13 11.54 17.01
CA LYS A 105 -10.22 10.38 16.11
C LYS A 105 -8.87 9.73 15.89
N ARG A 106 -7.81 10.53 15.70
CA ARG A 106 -6.43 10.04 15.59
C ARG A 106 -6.01 9.26 16.82
N GLN A 107 -6.30 9.75 18.02
CA GLN A 107 -5.99 9.03 19.26
C GLN A 107 -6.78 7.72 19.36
N GLN A 108 -8.07 7.71 19.00
CA GLN A 108 -8.86 6.47 18.96
C GLN A 108 -8.28 5.42 18.00
N CYS A 109 -7.79 5.85 16.83
CA CYS A 109 -7.09 4.96 15.89
C CYS A 109 -5.78 4.40 16.46
N ARG A 110 -5.00 5.23 17.18
CA ARG A 110 -3.79 4.77 17.87
C ARG A 110 -4.12 3.75 18.96
N ASP A 111 -5.19 3.96 19.72
CA ASP A 111 -5.64 3.03 20.76
C ASP A 111 -6.11 1.69 20.17
N ILE A 112 -6.76 1.71 19.01
CA ILE A 112 -7.12 0.49 18.26
C ILE A 112 -5.85 -0.22 17.78
N LEU A 113 -4.92 0.50 17.16
CA LEU A 113 -3.66 -0.05 16.66
C LEU A 113 -2.85 -0.70 17.80
N GLU A 114 -2.73 -0.03 18.95
CA GLU A 114 -2.01 -0.55 20.11
C GLU A 114 -2.68 -1.80 20.70
N ARG A 115 -4.01 -1.81 20.84
CA ARG A 115 -4.74 -3.00 21.30
C ARG A 115 -4.56 -4.18 20.35
N ASN A 116 -4.61 -3.94 19.04
CA ASN A 116 -4.42 -4.98 18.03
C ASN A 116 -2.98 -5.48 17.98
N ALA A 117 -1.99 -4.59 18.15
CA ALA A 117 -0.59 -4.97 18.23
C ALA A 117 -0.35 -5.90 19.42
N LYS A 118 -0.86 -5.54 20.62
CA LYS A 118 -0.77 -6.39 21.82
C LYS A 118 -1.41 -7.77 21.62
N ARG A 119 -2.55 -7.86 20.92
CA ARG A 119 -3.21 -9.14 20.59
C ARG A 119 -2.37 -10.04 19.69
N LEU A 120 -1.43 -9.47 18.93
CA LEU A 120 -0.54 -10.18 18.02
C LEU A 120 0.88 -10.32 18.62
N ASP A 121 1.07 -10.10 19.91
CA ASP A 121 2.38 -10.06 20.59
C ASP A 121 3.37 -9.10 19.92
N LEU A 122 2.87 -7.96 19.46
CA LEU A 122 3.65 -6.86 18.92
C LEU A 122 3.64 -5.68 19.90
N GLU A 123 4.73 -4.93 19.91
CA GLU A 123 4.91 -3.73 20.71
C GLU A 123 5.12 -2.52 19.80
N ILE A 124 4.42 -1.42 20.09
CA ILE A 124 4.64 -0.14 19.42
C ILE A 124 5.78 0.58 20.14
N ILE A 125 6.89 0.80 19.45
CA ILE A 125 8.07 1.50 19.98
C ILE A 125 7.80 3.01 20.07
N GLY A 126 7.10 3.57 19.07
CA GLY A 126 6.80 4.98 19.02
C GLY A 126 6.25 5.44 17.68
N TYR A 127 5.89 6.72 17.63
CA TYR A 127 5.36 7.39 16.45
C TYR A 127 6.27 8.54 16.04
N ARG A 128 6.50 8.68 14.74
CA ARG A 128 7.19 9.84 14.16
C ARG A 128 6.27 10.53 13.17
N VAL A 129 5.92 11.78 13.45
CA VAL A 129 5.21 12.63 12.47
C VAL A 129 6.11 12.81 11.25
N LEU A 130 5.58 12.55 10.05
CA LEU A 130 6.33 12.76 8.81
C LEU A 130 6.40 14.26 8.52
N PRO A 131 7.59 14.81 8.23
CA PRO A 131 7.71 16.18 7.78
C PRO A 131 7.14 16.31 6.36
N VAL A 132 6.10 17.12 6.21
CA VAL A 132 5.44 17.39 4.92
C VAL A 132 5.37 18.89 4.62
N ASP A 133 5.36 19.25 3.34
CA ASP A 133 5.11 20.61 2.85
C ASP A 133 3.87 20.62 1.94
N ASN A 134 2.77 21.21 2.44
CA ASN A 134 1.49 21.29 1.74
C ASN A 134 1.24 22.66 1.07
N SER A 135 2.26 23.51 0.95
CA SER A 135 2.12 24.85 0.37
C SER A 135 1.73 24.86 -1.12
N MET A 136 1.88 23.71 -1.79
CA MET A 136 1.78 23.52 -3.23
C MET A 136 0.61 22.63 -3.69
N ILE A 137 -0.15 22.06 -2.74
CA ILE A 137 -1.30 21.20 -3.06
C ILE A 137 -2.56 22.05 -3.24
N GLY A 138 -3.43 21.64 -4.16
CA GLY A 138 -4.71 22.30 -4.41
C GLY A 138 -5.70 22.21 -3.24
N GLU A 139 -6.78 22.99 -3.30
CA GLU A 139 -7.80 23.07 -2.24
C GLU A 139 -8.45 21.70 -1.95
N ASP A 140 -8.71 20.91 -2.99
CA ASP A 140 -9.33 19.59 -2.89
C ASP A 140 -8.45 18.59 -2.10
N PRO A 141 -7.20 18.29 -2.48
CA PRO A 141 -6.29 17.49 -1.67
C PRO A 141 -6.06 18.05 -0.26
N LEU A 142 -5.95 19.39 -0.12
CA LEU A 142 -5.70 20.04 1.16
C LEU A 142 -6.85 19.84 2.15
N SER A 143 -8.10 19.89 1.67
CA SER A 143 -9.30 19.70 2.49
C SER A 143 -9.39 18.30 3.11
N THR A 144 -8.81 17.29 2.46
CA THR A 144 -8.82 15.88 2.87
C THR A 144 -7.46 15.35 3.29
N GLU A 145 -6.45 16.22 3.38
CA GLU A 145 -5.08 15.83 3.72
C GLU A 145 -5.02 15.05 5.06
N PRO A 146 -4.36 13.90 5.13
CA PRO A 146 -4.23 13.15 6.38
C PRO A 146 -3.05 13.66 7.22
N GLN A 147 -3.05 13.32 8.50
CA GLN A 147 -1.83 13.38 9.30
C GLN A 147 -0.96 12.15 8.99
N PHE A 148 0.13 12.34 8.25
CA PHE A 148 1.10 11.28 8.00
C PHE A 148 1.98 11.01 9.22
N GLU A 149 2.07 9.75 9.63
CA GLU A 149 2.94 9.29 10.71
C GLU A 149 3.59 7.94 10.39
N HIS A 150 4.85 7.80 10.79
CA HIS A 150 5.50 6.52 10.95
C HIS A 150 5.07 5.94 12.29
N VAL A 151 4.71 4.65 12.29
CA VAL A 151 4.60 3.85 13.51
C VAL A 151 5.67 2.78 13.51
N PHE A 152 6.50 2.74 14.55
CA PHE A 152 7.56 1.75 14.71
C PHE A 152 7.07 0.59 15.57
N ILE A 153 7.19 -0.63 15.07
CA ILE A 153 6.59 -1.82 15.70
C ILE A 153 7.64 -2.93 15.79
N THR A 154 7.78 -3.58 16.94
CA THR A 154 8.66 -4.73 17.13
C THR A 154 7.90 -5.95 17.64
N GLY A 155 8.40 -7.15 17.33
CA GLY A 155 7.97 -8.39 17.96
C GLY A 155 8.95 -8.92 19.02
N GLY A 156 9.91 -8.09 19.44
CA GLY A 156 10.99 -8.48 20.34
C GLY A 156 12.18 -9.13 19.63
N ALA A 157 13.28 -9.30 20.36
CA ALA A 157 14.59 -9.68 19.80
C ALA A 157 14.63 -11.08 19.15
N ASN A 158 13.73 -11.98 19.53
CA ASN A 158 13.74 -13.39 19.11
C ASN A 158 12.75 -13.69 17.97
N LEU A 159 11.98 -12.71 17.50
CA LEU A 159 11.01 -12.94 16.43
C LEU A 159 11.72 -12.99 15.08
N LYS A 160 11.50 -14.09 14.34
CA LYS A 160 12.04 -14.21 12.98
C LYS A 160 11.46 -13.11 12.08
N PRO A 161 12.26 -12.50 11.19
CA PRO A 161 11.79 -11.38 10.36
C PRO A 161 10.59 -11.75 9.47
N GLU A 162 10.53 -12.98 8.97
CA GLU A 162 9.40 -13.44 8.15
C GLU A 162 8.10 -13.57 8.97
N VAL A 163 8.21 -13.90 10.25
CA VAL A 163 7.06 -13.95 11.16
C VAL A 163 6.64 -12.53 11.51
N LEU A 164 7.59 -11.61 11.71
CA LEU A 164 7.30 -10.19 11.92
C LEU A 164 6.51 -9.62 10.73
N GLU A 165 6.92 -9.88 9.49
CA GLU A 165 6.19 -9.41 8.31
C GLU A 165 4.74 -9.92 8.26
N ARG A 166 4.53 -11.21 8.54
CA ARG A 166 3.18 -11.80 8.58
C ARG A 166 2.32 -11.16 9.66
N LYS A 167 2.87 -10.97 10.87
CA LYS A 167 2.15 -10.31 11.97
C LYS A 167 1.82 -8.85 11.65
N LEU A 168 2.74 -8.11 11.01
CA LEU A 168 2.50 -6.74 10.55
C LEU A 168 1.41 -6.68 9.47
N TYR A 169 1.37 -7.65 8.56
CA TYR A 169 0.30 -7.79 7.57
C TYR A 169 -1.07 -8.00 8.24
N VAL A 170 -1.18 -8.93 9.20
CA VAL A 170 -2.43 -9.14 9.96
C VAL A 170 -2.81 -7.88 10.73
N LEU A 171 -1.86 -7.28 11.47
CA LEU A 171 -2.07 -6.06 12.23
C LEU A 171 -2.62 -4.93 11.36
N ARG A 172 -2.02 -4.73 10.19
CA ARG A 172 -2.40 -3.68 9.25
C ARG A 172 -3.85 -3.83 8.78
N ASN A 173 -4.19 -4.98 8.20
CA ASN A 173 -5.52 -5.19 7.62
C ASN A 173 -6.60 -5.18 8.70
N TYR A 174 -6.34 -5.83 9.83
CA TYR A 174 -7.28 -5.87 10.94
C TYR A 174 -7.49 -4.49 11.56
N THR A 175 -6.43 -3.70 11.75
CA THR A 175 -6.54 -2.34 12.30
C THR A 175 -7.28 -1.40 11.37
N VAL A 176 -6.99 -1.43 10.06
CA VAL A 176 -7.75 -0.61 9.09
C VAL A 176 -9.23 -0.94 9.18
N ARG A 177 -9.61 -2.22 9.16
CA ARG A 177 -11.02 -2.62 9.28
C ARG A 177 -11.65 -2.13 10.58
N VAL A 178 -11.03 -2.42 11.73
CA VAL A 178 -11.59 -2.08 13.05
C VAL A 178 -11.72 -0.56 13.22
N CYS A 179 -10.76 0.23 12.73
CA CYS A 179 -10.85 1.69 12.77
C CYS A 179 -12.04 2.21 11.95
N LEU A 180 -12.20 1.73 10.71
CA LEU A 180 -13.30 2.14 9.83
C LEU A 180 -14.68 1.74 10.37
N GLU A 181 -14.76 0.61 11.08
CA GLU A 181 -16.01 0.13 11.70
C GLU A 181 -16.32 0.80 13.04
N SER A 182 -15.30 1.12 13.85
CA SER A 182 -15.48 1.50 15.26
C SER A 182 -15.38 3.00 15.51
N VAL A 183 -14.65 3.75 14.68
CA VAL A 183 -14.46 5.19 14.88
C VAL A 183 -15.52 5.96 14.11
N SER A 184 -16.44 6.58 14.86
CA SER A 184 -17.56 7.29 14.28
C SER A 184 -17.11 8.45 13.39
N ASN A 185 -17.72 8.56 12.20
CA ASN A 185 -17.47 9.62 11.22
C ASN A 185 -15.99 9.73 10.78
N ILE A 186 -15.24 8.62 10.75
CA ILE A 186 -13.87 8.62 10.25
C ILE A 186 -13.79 8.54 8.72
N GLY A 187 -14.86 8.10 8.05
CA GLY A 187 -14.89 8.00 6.59
C GLY A 187 -13.73 7.17 6.04
N ASP A 188 -13.03 7.71 5.06
CA ASP A 188 -11.83 7.11 4.45
C ASP A 188 -10.53 7.71 5.01
N ASP A 189 -10.59 8.44 6.13
CA ASP A 189 -9.50 9.28 6.64
C ASP A 189 -8.44 8.48 7.43
N PHE A 190 -8.65 7.17 7.61
CA PHE A 190 -7.65 6.27 8.19
C PHE A 190 -7.22 5.19 7.20
N TYR A 191 -5.92 5.15 6.91
CA TYR A 191 -5.35 4.16 6.03
C TYR A 191 -3.90 3.87 6.38
N ILE A 192 -3.39 2.72 5.96
CA ILE A 192 -1.98 2.36 6.16
C ILE A 192 -1.37 2.02 4.81
N ASN A 193 -0.56 2.93 4.26
CA ASN A 193 0.07 2.77 2.94
C ASN A 193 0.92 1.50 2.88
N SER A 194 1.75 1.31 3.90
CA SER A 194 2.61 0.14 4.07
C SER A 194 2.79 -0.14 5.55
N MET A 195 3.00 -1.41 5.91
CA MET A 195 3.42 -1.83 7.24
C MET A 195 4.30 -3.06 7.08
N SER A 196 5.61 -2.87 7.08
CA SER A 196 6.58 -3.89 6.69
C SER A 196 7.92 -3.67 7.41
N TYR A 197 8.70 -4.74 7.59
CA TYR A 197 10.11 -4.61 7.98
C TYR A 197 11.02 -4.31 6.79
N LYS A 198 10.54 -4.50 5.55
CA LYS A 198 11.34 -4.43 4.31
C LYS A 198 11.12 -3.17 3.50
N THR A 199 9.89 -2.66 3.43
CA THR A 199 9.52 -1.60 2.48
C THR A 199 8.72 -0.48 3.13
N LEU A 200 8.75 0.69 2.49
CA LEU A 200 7.95 1.86 2.82
C LEU A 200 7.28 2.39 1.56
N VAL A 201 6.10 2.98 1.70
CA VAL A 201 5.36 3.60 0.59
C VAL A 201 4.97 5.03 0.95
N TYR A 202 5.54 5.98 0.23
CA TYR A 202 5.20 7.41 0.28
C TYR A 202 4.31 7.72 -0.92
N LYS A 203 3.03 8.01 -0.67
CA LYS A 203 2.05 8.28 -1.73
C LYS A 203 0.93 9.16 -1.20
N GLY A 204 0.28 9.86 -2.11
CA GLY A 204 -0.85 10.72 -1.77
C GLY A 204 -1.55 11.26 -3.00
N GLN A 205 -2.54 12.10 -2.77
CA GLN A 205 -3.27 12.82 -3.81
C GLN A 205 -2.42 14.00 -4.30
N LEU A 206 -1.38 13.67 -5.07
CA LEU A 206 -0.32 14.56 -5.51
C LEU A 206 -0.11 14.37 -7.02
N THR A 207 0.31 15.42 -7.72
CA THR A 207 0.90 15.30 -9.06
C THR A 207 2.29 14.68 -8.99
N THR A 208 2.86 14.30 -10.14
CA THR A 208 4.14 13.56 -10.14
C THR A 208 5.31 14.40 -9.61
N GLU A 209 5.34 15.70 -9.92
CA GLU A 209 6.36 16.64 -9.46
C GLU A 209 6.20 17.01 -7.98
N GLN A 210 4.99 16.88 -7.43
CA GLN A 210 4.70 17.25 -6.05
C GLN A 210 5.24 16.24 -5.03
N VAL A 211 5.39 14.95 -5.39
CA VAL A 211 5.82 13.89 -4.45
C VAL A 211 7.12 14.21 -3.67
N PRO A 212 8.25 14.55 -4.33
CA PRO A 212 9.50 14.85 -3.61
C PRO A 212 9.46 16.16 -2.83
N GLN A 213 8.56 17.08 -3.19
CA GLN A 213 8.43 18.38 -2.53
C GLN A 213 7.53 18.26 -1.30
N TYR A 214 6.45 17.48 -1.39
CA TYR A 214 5.52 17.22 -0.30
C TYR A 214 6.16 16.36 0.79
N PHE A 215 6.80 15.23 0.48
CA PHE A 215 7.43 14.38 1.48
C PHE A 215 8.90 14.75 1.68
N LEU A 216 9.19 15.60 2.66
CA LEU A 216 10.54 16.16 2.88
C LEU A 216 11.61 15.11 3.19
N ASP A 217 11.21 13.96 3.73
CA ASP A 217 12.09 12.80 3.93
C ASP A 217 12.79 12.36 2.63
N LEU A 218 12.11 12.46 1.48
CA LEU A 218 12.63 12.02 0.18
C LEU A 218 13.79 12.88 -0.33
N GLN A 219 13.98 14.08 0.24
CA GLN A 219 15.09 14.97 -0.10
C GLN A 219 16.34 14.71 0.75
N ASN A 220 16.24 13.90 1.82
CA ASN A 220 17.36 13.62 2.69
C ASN A 220 18.36 12.66 2.01
N PRO A 221 19.65 13.01 1.89
CA PRO A 221 20.67 12.13 1.28
C PRO A 221 20.84 10.77 1.98
N ALA A 222 20.46 10.63 3.25
CA ALA A 222 20.46 9.36 3.97
C ALA A 222 19.30 8.43 3.56
N MET A 223 18.30 8.95 2.83
CA MET A 223 17.20 8.18 2.25
C MET A 223 17.72 7.31 1.10
N VAL A 224 18.31 6.15 1.44
CA VAL A 224 18.96 5.26 0.46
C VAL A 224 18.14 3.99 0.23
N THR A 225 18.06 3.58 -1.05
CA THR A 225 17.38 2.34 -1.45
C THR A 225 18.18 1.64 -2.54
N ALA A 226 17.99 0.34 -2.75
CA ALA A 226 18.46 -0.37 -3.94
C ALA A 226 17.32 -0.68 -4.93
N LEU A 227 16.07 -0.44 -4.54
CA LEU A 227 14.87 -0.60 -5.37
C LEU A 227 13.91 0.56 -5.08
N ALA A 228 13.45 1.22 -6.14
CA ALA A 228 12.40 2.22 -6.08
C ALA A 228 11.36 1.94 -7.16
N LEU A 229 10.09 1.86 -6.81
CA LEU A 229 8.96 1.69 -7.72
C LEU A 229 8.09 2.94 -7.62
N VAL A 230 7.75 3.56 -8.75
CA VAL A 230 6.93 4.77 -8.82
C VAL A 230 5.68 4.55 -9.65
N HIS A 231 4.65 5.30 -9.33
CA HIS A 231 3.39 5.30 -10.06
C HIS A 231 2.81 6.71 -10.13
N SER A 232 2.27 7.05 -11.30
CA SER A 232 1.41 8.21 -11.55
C SER A 232 0.03 7.72 -11.97
N ARG A 233 -1.01 8.15 -11.27
CA ARG A 233 -2.40 7.77 -11.53
C ARG A 233 -3.04 8.76 -12.49
N PHE A 234 -3.86 8.24 -13.39
CA PHE A 234 -4.84 8.99 -14.17
C PHE A 234 -6.18 8.32 -13.92
N SER A 235 -7.14 9.04 -13.33
CA SER A 235 -8.47 8.51 -13.05
C SER A 235 -9.50 9.37 -13.73
N THR A 236 -10.51 8.75 -14.34
CA THR A 236 -11.69 9.47 -14.86
C THR A 236 -12.68 9.86 -13.76
N ASN A 237 -12.28 9.78 -12.49
CA ASN A 237 -13.10 10.16 -11.33
C ASN A 237 -13.03 11.66 -11.03
N THR A 238 -14.17 12.25 -10.68
CA THR A 238 -14.26 13.62 -10.18
C THR A 238 -13.88 13.77 -8.70
N PHE A 239 -13.54 12.69 -7.98
CA PHE A 239 -13.19 12.74 -6.54
C PHE A 239 -11.97 11.87 -6.19
N PRO A 240 -10.74 12.41 -6.34
CA PRO A 240 -9.54 11.68 -5.95
C PRO A 240 -9.45 11.52 -4.43
N LYS A 241 -8.75 10.47 -3.97
CA LYS A 241 -8.52 10.19 -2.54
C LYS A 241 -7.09 9.78 -2.29
N TRP A 242 -6.50 10.30 -1.22
CA TRP A 242 -5.13 10.00 -0.78
C TRP A 242 -4.79 8.50 -0.74
N ARG A 243 -5.71 7.66 -0.22
CA ARG A 243 -5.48 6.20 -0.10
C ARG A 243 -5.46 5.45 -1.43
N LEU A 244 -6.06 6.00 -2.48
CA LEU A 244 -6.20 5.36 -3.80
C LEU A 244 -4.98 5.56 -4.69
N ALA A 245 -4.09 6.49 -4.33
CA ALA A 245 -2.80 6.62 -4.98
C ALA A 245 -2.02 5.29 -4.93
N GLN A 246 -1.09 5.12 -5.85
CA GLN A 246 -0.20 3.96 -5.94
C GLN A 246 1.27 4.42 -5.81
N PRO A 247 2.24 3.53 -5.53
CA PRO A 247 2.16 2.06 -5.46
C PRO A 247 1.28 1.50 -4.33
N PHE A 248 0.88 0.24 -4.48
CA PHE A 248 0.42 -0.59 -3.36
C PHE A 248 1.61 -1.30 -2.70
N ARG A 249 1.41 -2.39 -1.95
CA ARG A 249 2.45 -2.99 -1.12
C ARG A 249 3.41 -3.86 -1.92
N TYR A 250 2.90 -4.50 -2.96
CA TYR A 250 3.67 -5.36 -3.86
C TYR A 250 3.64 -4.88 -5.30
N ILE A 251 2.61 -4.13 -5.72
CA ILE A 251 2.44 -3.74 -7.12
C ILE A 251 2.26 -2.23 -7.34
N ALA A 252 2.61 -1.82 -8.54
CA ALA A 252 2.09 -0.63 -9.20
C ALA A 252 1.47 -1.13 -10.52
N HIS A 253 0.20 -0.83 -10.75
CA HIS A 253 -0.56 -1.36 -11.87
C HIS A 253 -0.98 -0.24 -12.82
N ASN A 254 -0.54 -0.35 -14.07
CA ASN A 254 -1.07 0.42 -15.18
C ASN A 254 -1.91 -0.52 -16.05
N GLY A 255 -3.20 -0.24 -16.12
CA GLY A 255 -4.18 -1.06 -16.84
C GLY A 255 -5.43 -1.24 -16.01
N GLU A 256 -6.32 -2.08 -16.53
CA GLU A 256 -7.63 -2.35 -15.94
C GLU A 256 -7.89 -3.86 -15.92
N ILE A 257 -8.32 -4.39 -14.78
CA ILE A 257 -8.71 -5.80 -14.64
C ILE A 257 -10.20 -5.93 -14.94
N ASN A 258 -10.52 -6.11 -16.23
CA ASN A 258 -11.90 -6.27 -16.72
C ASN A 258 -12.67 -7.49 -16.14
N THR A 259 -11.98 -8.42 -15.48
CA THR A 259 -12.57 -9.61 -14.82
C THR A 259 -12.76 -9.44 -13.31
N VAL A 260 -12.53 -8.24 -12.76
CA VAL A 260 -12.49 -7.98 -11.30
C VAL A 260 -13.71 -8.53 -10.56
N ARG A 261 -14.93 -8.35 -11.07
CA ARG A 261 -16.15 -8.84 -10.40
C ARG A 261 -16.16 -10.37 -10.23
N GLY A 262 -15.75 -11.08 -11.28
CA GLY A 262 -15.61 -12.54 -11.23
C GLY A 262 -14.53 -12.96 -10.22
N ASN A 263 -13.39 -12.28 -10.25
CA ASN A 263 -12.27 -12.55 -9.34
C ASN A 263 -12.66 -12.34 -7.87
N LEU A 264 -13.39 -11.27 -7.56
CA LEU A 264 -13.91 -10.99 -6.21
C LEU A 264 -14.86 -12.09 -5.72
N ASN A 265 -15.81 -12.51 -6.56
CA ASN A 265 -16.74 -13.58 -6.20
C ASN A 265 -16.01 -14.91 -5.96
N TRP A 266 -15.02 -15.23 -6.79
CA TRP A 266 -14.19 -16.42 -6.61
C TRP A 266 -13.35 -16.36 -5.33
N MET A 267 -12.78 -15.20 -5.00
CA MET A 267 -12.04 -15.03 -3.76
C MET A 267 -12.96 -15.22 -2.55
N LYS A 268 -14.14 -14.58 -2.54
CA LYS A 268 -15.14 -14.71 -1.48
C LYS A 268 -15.58 -16.16 -1.26
N ALA A 269 -15.72 -16.95 -2.32
CA ALA A 269 -16.01 -18.37 -2.21
C ALA A 269 -14.82 -19.17 -1.61
N ARG A 270 -13.58 -18.80 -1.95
CA ARG A 270 -12.35 -19.45 -1.46
C ARG A 270 -12.04 -19.09 -0.01
N GLU A 271 -12.47 -17.93 0.48
CA GLU A 271 -12.30 -17.50 1.87
C GLU A 271 -12.88 -18.52 2.87
N ALA A 272 -13.97 -19.20 2.53
CA ALA A 272 -14.61 -20.20 3.37
C ALA A 272 -13.77 -21.49 3.59
N ILE A 273 -12.80 -21.74 2.71
CA ILE A 273 -11.92 -22.92 2.74
C ILE A 273 -10.45 -22.52 2.85
N LEU A 274 -10.17 -21.26 3.20
CA LEU A 274 -8.81 -20.74 3.28
C LEU A 274 -8.11 -21.31 4.51
N GLU A 275 -7.04 -22.06 4.27
CA GLU A 275 -6.18 -22.63 5.28
C GLU A 275 -4.71 -22.33 4.97
N SER A 276 -3.89 -22.18 6.01
CA SER A 276 -2.46 -21.92 5.87
C SER A 276 -1.69 -22.54 7.04
N GLU A 277 -0.51 -23.07 6.75
CA GLU A 277 0.45 -23.49 7.79
C GLU A 277 1.19 -22.30 8.42
N LEU A 278 1.18 -21.13 7.76
CA LEU A 278 1.93 -19.95 8.19
C LEU A 278 1.08 -18.91 8.93
N PHE A 279 -0.25 -19.06 8.89
CA PHE A 279 -1.21 -18.23 9.61
C PHE A 279 -2.09 -19.11 10.48
N SER A 280 -2.26 -18.73 11.74
CA SER A 280 -3.23 -19.36 12.63
C SER A 280 -4.67 -19.12 12.16
N PRO A 281 -5.64 -19.98 12.54
CA PRO A 281 -7.06 -19.75 12.24
C PRO A 281 -7.56 -18.38 12.75
N GLN A 282 -7.03 -17.91 13.87
CA GLN A 282 -7.35 -16.59 14.43
C GLN A 282 -6.82 -15.47 13.53
N GLU A 283 -5.58 -15.56 13.05
CA GLU A 283 -5.02 -14.58 12.11
C GLU A 283 -5.77 -14.58 10.78
N ILE A 284 -6.14 -15.74 10.24
CA ILE A 284 -6.98 -15.84 9.04
C ILE A 284 -8.32 -15.14 9.26
N SER A 285 -8.99 -15.40 10.39
CA SER A 285 -10.25 -14.71 10.74
C SER A 285 -10.08 -13.20 10.86
N MET A 286 -8.94 -12.72 11.36
CA MET A 286 -8.63 -11.29 11.39
C MET A 286 -8.42 -10.69 10.00
N LEU A 287 -7.97 -11.48 9.02
CA LEU A 287 -7.75 -11.02 7.64
C LEU A 287 -9.04 -10.93 6.81
N LEU A 288 -10.07 -11.72 7.12
CA LEU A 288 -11.31 -11.76 6.31
C LEU A 288 -12.18 -10.50 6.43
N PRO A 289 -12.73 -9.96 5.33
CA PRO A 289 -12.57 -10.42 3.95
C PRO A 289 -11.19 -9.99 3.38
N ILE A 290 -10.60 -10.85 2.54
CA ILE A 290 -9.28 -10.61 1.94
C ILE A 290 -9.36 -9.49 0.91
N CYS A 291 -10.37 -9.57 0.04
CA CYS A 291 -10.65 -8.53 -0.93
C CYS A 291 -11.82 -7.66 -0.46
N GLN A 292 -11.82 -6.39 -0.83
CA GLN A 292 -12.82 -5.43 -0.37
C GLN A 292 -13.68 -4.95 -1.53
N GLU A 293 -14.98 -5.15 -1.40
CA GLU A 293 -15.97 -4.54 -2.29
C GLU A 293 -15.83 -3.00 -2.21
N GLY A 294 -15.80 -2.31 -3.35
CA GLY A 294 -15.59 -0.85 -3.43
C GLY A 294 -14.13 -0.38 -3.39
N SER A 295 -13.16 -1.29 -3.24
CA SER A 295 -11.75 -0.98 -3.54
C SER A 295 -11.46 -1.09 -5.04
N SER A 296 -10.43 -0.38 -5.52
CA SER A 296 -10.03 -0.49 -6.93
C SER A 296 -9.60 -1.92 -7.28
N ASP A 297 -9.70 -2.25 -8.56
CA ASP A 297 -9.26 -3.52 -9.12
C ASP A 297 -7.81 -3.87 -8.74
N SER A 298 -6.93 -2.88 -8.85
CA SER A 298 -5.51 -2.90 -8.57
C SER A 298 -5.25 -3.12 -7.07
N SER A 299 -6.05 -2.48 -6.21
CA SER A 299 -5.97 -2.70 -4.77
C SER A 299 -6.38 -4.12 -4.41
N ASN A 300 -7.44 -4.65 -5.03
CA ASN A 300 -7.89 -6.02 -4.80
C ASN A 300 -6.87 -7.05 -5.30
N PHE A 301 -6.21 -6.78 -6.43
CA PHE A 301 -5.11 -7.60 -6.91
C PHE A 301 -3.93 -7.61 -5.92
N ASP A 302 -3.51 -6.45 -5.41
CA ASP A 302 -2.44 -6.34 -4.41
C ASP A 302 -2.75 -7.16 -3.14
N MET A 303 -3.98 -7.09 -2.64
CA MET A 303 -4.41 -7.85 -1.45
C MET A 303 -4.35 -9.36 -1.67
N ALA A 304 -4.82 -9.84 -2.83
CA ALA A 304 -4.75 -11.25 -3.19
C ALA A 304 -3.29 -11.72 -3.36
N LEU A 305 -2.46 -10.92 -4.02
CA LEU A 305 -1.04 -11.21 -4.23
C LEU A 305 -0.28 -11.29 -2.90
N GLU A 306 -0.50 -10.32 -2.02
CA GLU A 306 0.15 -10.24 -0.71
C GLU A 306 -0.19 -11.45 0.16
N LEU A 307 -1.45 -11.89 0.17
CA LEU A 307 -1.86 -13.13 0.85
C LEU A 307 -1.09 -14.34 0.31
N LEU A 308 -1.00 -14.50 -1.02
CA LEU A 308 -0.29 -15.63 -1.63
C LEU A 308 1.20 -15.62 -1.31
N VAL A 309 1.83 -14.45 -1.32
CA VAL A 309 3.25 -14.31 -1.00
C VAL A 309 3.51 -14.61 0.47
N LEU A 310 2.74 -14.00 1.37
CA LEU A 310 2.93 -14.18 2.81
C LEU A 310 2.48 -15.56 3.32
N SER A 311 1.65 -16.28 2.56
CA SER A 311 1.34 -17.70 2.78
C SER A 311 2.40 -18.67 2.22
N GLY A 312 3.53 -18.17 1.72
CA GLY A 312 4.73 -18.96 1.45
C GLY A 312 5.12 -19.09 -0.01
N ARG A 313 4.36 -18.52 -0.95
CA ARG A 313 4.75 -18.52 -2.36
C ARG A 313 5.75 -17.41 -2.66
N THR A 314 6.67 -17.67 -3.58
CA THR A 314 7.52 -16.59 -4.11
C THR A 314 6.69 -15.61 -4.94
N LEU A 315 7.13 -14.35 -5.02
CA LEU A 315 6.46 -13.33 -5.83
C LEU A 315 6.25 -13.77 -7.30
N PRO A 316 7.24 -14.32 -8.02
CA PRO A 316 7.02 -14.82 -9.38
C PRO A 316 5.98 -15.94 -9.45
N HIS A 317 5.99 -16.88 -8.50
CA HIS A 317 5.01 -17.96 -8.46
C HIS A 317 3.59 -17.41 -8.29
N ALA A 318 3.38 -16.50 -7.32
CA ALA A 318 2.08 -15.91 -7.06
C ALA A 318 1.57 -15.07 -8.25
N LEU A 319 2.45 -14.32 -8.92
CA LEU A 319 2.11 -13.59 -10.14
C LEU A 319 1.71 -14.54 -11.29
N MET A 320 2.42 -15.65 -11.49
CA MET A 320 2.07 -16.61 -12.53
C MET A 320 0.73 -17.34 -12.27
N MET A 321 0.30 -17.43 -11.00
CA MET A 321 -1.03 -17.94 -10.65
C MET A 321 -2.14 -16.93 -10.94
N LEU A 322 -1.90 -15.65 -10.63
CA LEU A 322 -2.90 -14.59 -10.76
C LEU A 322 -3.02 -14.04 -12.19
N ILE A 323 -1.92 -14.00 -12.93
CA ILE A 323 -1.84 -13.53 -14.33
C ILE A 323 -1.07 -14.58 -15.15
N PRO A 324 -1.68 -15.73 -15.46
CA PRO A 324 -1.04 -16.78 -16.25
C PRO A 324 -0.83 -16.34 -17.70
N GLU A 325 0.26 -16.81 -18.32
CA GLU A 325 0.46 -16.65 -19.77
C GLU A 325 -0.60 -17.47 -20.54
N ALA A 326 -0.95 -17.05 -21.76
CA ALA A 326 -1.76 -17.85 -22.66
C ALA A 326 -1.01 -19.13 -23.10
N TRP A 327 -1.21 -20.24 -22.38
CA TRP A 327 -0.38 -21.44 -22.48
C TRP A 327 -1.00 -22.59 -23.31
N GLN A 328 -2.33 -22.66 -23.42
CA GLN A 328 -3.04 -23.84 -23.94
C GLN A 328 -2.60 -24.22 -25.37
N GLU A 329 -2.59 -23.23 -26.28
CA GLU A 329 -2.27 -23.42 -27.69
C GLU A 329 -0.78 -23.21 -28.03
N ASN A 330 0.05 -22.86 -27.04
CA ASN A 330 1.48 -22.60 -27.28
C ASN A 330 2.28 -23.90 -27.36
N LYS A 331 2.36 -24.51 -28.54
CA LYS A 331 3.07 -25.78 -28.80
C LYS A 331 4.58 -25.73 -28.53
N GLU A 332 5.18 -24.54 -28.50
CA GLU A 332 6.61 -24.33 -28.25
C GLU A 332 6.94 -24.14 -26.76
N MET A 333 5.92 -24.04 -25.89
CA MET A 333 6.12 -23.86 -24.45
C MET A 333 6.78 -25.10 -23.83
N ASP A 334 7.80 -24.86 -23.01
CA ASP A 334 8.46 -25.89 -22.21
C ASP A 334 7.43 -26.75 -21.44
N PRO A 335 7.52 -28.10 -21.50
CA PRO A 335 6.54 -28.99 -20.88
C PRO A 335 6.35 -28.78 -19.37
N LYS A 336 7.41 -28.40 -18.62
CA LYS A 336 7.28 -28.16 -17.18
C LYS A 336 6.53 -26.86 -16.91
N ARG A 337 6.79 -25.82 -17.71
CA ARG A 337 6.05 -24.55 -17.64
C ARG A 337 4.57 -24.72 -18.02
N ARG A 338 4.28 -25.52 -19.04
CA ARG A 338 2.90 -25.90 -19.42
C ARG A 338 2.20 -26.64 -18.27
N ALA A 339 2.87 -27.63 -17.69
CA ALA A 339 2.33 -28.37 -16.55
C ALA A 339 2.07 -27.48 -15.32
N PHE A 340 2.94 -26.50 -15.07
CA PHE A 340 2.73 -25.50 -14.02
C PHE A 340 1.45 -24.68 -14.24
N TYR A 341 1.20 -24.18 -15.46
CA TYR A 341 0.00 -23.38 -15.71
C TYR A 341 -1.30 -24.20 -15.79
N GLN A 342 -1.18 -25.51 -16.07
CA GLN A 342 -2.32 -26.42 -16.04
C GLN A 342 -2.77 -26.75 -14.61
N TYR A 343 -1.82 -26.78 -13.67
CA TYR A 343 -2.06 -26.96 -12.24
C TYR A 343 -2.56 -25.66 -11.60
#